data_AF-A0A7W0SLV4-F1
#
_entry.id   AF-A0A7W0SLV4-F1
#
_cell.length_a   1.000
_cell.length_b   1.000
_cell.length_c   1.000
_cell.angle_alpha   90.00
_cell.angle_beta   90.00
_cell.angle_gamma   90.00
#
_symmetry.space_group_name_H-M   'P 1'
#
loop_
_entity.id
_entity.type
_entity.pdbx_description
1 polymer ?
#
loop_
_entity_poly.entity_id
_entity_poly.type
_entity_poly.pdbx_seq_one_letter_code
_entity_poly.pdbx_strand_id
1 'polypeptide(L)'
;MEPSEVAAGLAALLLMAGAIEAGLRAYRINLGWHVSPTIPVSELPPGSSVAFVPLARLAARERELADHLTALPDPVAADTWMRAATAARALRAHARRITAAEPLFGAGMNPDDGLALLVLRLREGVSAYERLTDTAAELATHVAQGSTPRNAELRLADATEALVGMIRGLPS
;
A
#
# COMPACT_ATOMS: atom_id res chain seq x y z
N MET A 1 42.99 5.96 -11.55
CA MET A 1 41.72 5.30 -11.92
C MET A 1 41.94 4.72 -13.30
N GLU A 2 42.06 3.41 -13.35
CA GLU A 2 42.29 2.69 -14.60
C GLU A 2 40.96 2.68 -15.39
N PRO A 3 40.97 2.91 -16.71
CA PRO A 3 39.76 2.92 -17.54
C PRO A 3 38.98 1.59 -17.50
N SER A 4 39.64 0.50 -17.09
CA SER A 4 39.05 -0.83 -16.87
C SER A 4 38.11 -0.88 -15.64
N GLU A 5 38.37 -0.09 -14.59
CA GLU A 5 37.53 -0.05 -13.38
C GLU A 5 36.20 0.68 -13.63
N VAL A 6 36.25 1.75 -14.43
CA VAL A 6 35.05 2.52 -14.82
C VAL A 6 34.17 1.69 -15.76
N ALA A 7 34.77 0.96 -16.69
CA ALA A 7 34.04 0.06 -17.60
C ALA A 7 33.37 -1.10 -16.85
N ALA A 8 34.04 -1.70 -15.86
CA ALA A 8 33.49 -2.77 -15.03
C ALA A 8 32.31 -2.28 -14.17
N GLY A 9 32.40 -1.08 -13.58
CA GLY A 9 31.31 -0.48 -12.82
C GLY A 9 30.09 -0.17 -13.69
N LEU A 10 30.31 0.34 -14.90
CA LEU A 10 29.22 0.66 -15.84
C LEU A 10 28.54 -0.61 -16.38
N ALA A 11 29.31 -1.66 -16.67
CA ALA A 11 28.78 -2.96 -17.08
C ALA A 11 27.95 -3.62 -15.95
N ALA A 12 28.39 -3.54 -14.70
CA ALA A 12 27.65 -4.03 -13.55
C ALA A 12 26.31 -3.30 -13.36
N LEU A 13 26.30 -1.98 -13.56
CA LEU A 13 25.06 -1.17 -13.51
C LEU A 13 24.07 -1.55 -14.62
N LEU A 14 24.56 -1.75 -15.85
CA LEU A 14 23.72 -2.17 -16.98
C LEU A 14 23.16 -3.58 -16.80
N LEU A 15 23.96 -4.52 -16.26
CA LEU A 15 23.51 -5.87 -15.95
C LEU A 15 22.47 -5.88 -14.81
N MET A 16 22.66 -5.05 -13.78
CA MET A 16 21.68 -4.88 -12.70
C MET A 16 20.37 -4.27 -13.22
N ALA A 17 20.44 -3.23 -14.06
CA ALA A 17 19.26 -2.62 -14.66
C ALA A 17 18.50 -3.62 -15.54
N GLY A 18 19.21 -4.39 -16.38
CA GLY A 18 18.61 -5.43 -17.21
C GLY A 18 18.01 -6.57 -16.40
N ALA A 19 18.63 -6.97 -15.29
CA ALA A 19 18.11 -8.00 -14.39
C ALA A 19 16.84 -7.54 -13.66
N ILE A 20 16.79 -6.27 -13.23
CA ILE A 20 15.60 -5.68 -12.61
C ILE A 20 14.46 -5.60 -13.64
N GLU A 21 14.75 -5.15 -14.86
CA GLU A 21 13.74 -5.03 -15.91
C GLU A 21 13.21 -6.41 -16.36
N ALA A 22 14.10 -7.40 -16.51
CA ALA A 22 13.73 -8.79 -16.78
C ALA A 22 12.93 -9.40 -15.62
N GLY A 23 13.29 -9.11 -14.37
CA GLY A 23 12.55 -9.52 -13.18
C GLY A 23 11.15 -8.91 -13.11
N LEU A 24 11.02 -7.62 -13.41
CA LEU A 24 9.73 -6.93 -13.50
C LEU A 24 8.88 -7.47 -14.66
N ARG A 25 9.50 -7.78 -15.80
CA ARG A 25 8.79 -8.35 -16.95
C ARG A 25 8.34 -9.78 -16.69
N ALA A 26 9.17 -10.60 -16.05
CA ALA A 26 8.80 -11.95 -15.62
C ALA A 26 7.70 -11.90 -14.55
N TYR A 27 7.78 -10.97 -13.60
CA TYR A 27 6.73 -10.73 -12.60
C TYR A 27 5.41 -10.31 -13.26
N ARG A 28 5.45 -9.42 -14.27
CA ARG A 28 4.27 -8.98 -15.05
C ARG A 28 3.67 -10.09 -15.91
N ILE A 29 4.49 -10.94 -16.52
CA ILE A 29 4.03 -12.11 -17.29
C ILE A 29 3.39 -13.13 -16.33
N ASN A 30 3.96 -13.33 -15.15
CA ASN A 30 3.41 -14.22 -14.13
C ASN A 30 2.12 -13.64 -13.50
N LEU A 31 1.98 -12.32 -13.40
CA LEU A 31 0.72 -11.64 -13.04
C LEU A 31 -0.31 -11.61 -14.17
N GLY A 32 0.09 -11.86 -15.42
CA GLY A 32 -0.77 -11.82 -16.62
C GLY A 32 -1.83 -12.92 -16.67
N TRP A 33 -1.86 -13.83 -15.71
CA TRP A 33 -2.92 -14.81 -15.54
C TRP A 33 -3.84 -14.40 -14.41
N HIS A 34 -4.89 -13.63 -14.74
CA HIS A 34 -6.21 -13.65 -14.09
C HIS A 34 -6.15 -13.80 -12.55
N VAL A 35 -5.24 -13.08 -11.90
CA VAL A 35 -5.31 -12.95 -10.46
C VAL A 35 -6.37 -11.90 -10.24
N SER A 36 -7.65 -12.33 -10.33
CA SER A 36 -8.64 -11.76 -9.41
C SER A 36 -7.94 -11.75 -8.06
N PRO A 37 -7.64 -10.58 -7.49
CA PRO A 37 -6.87 -10.56 -6.26
C PRO A 37 -7.72 -11.29 -5.22
N THR A 38 -7.40 -12.56 -4.97
CA THR A 38 -7.89 -13.26 -3.80
C THR A 38 -7.17 -12.57 -2.66
N ILE A 39 -7.75 -11.46 -2.19
CA ILE A 39 -7.32 -10.77 -0.98
C ILE A 39 -7.34 -11.88 0.07
N PRO A 40 -6.20 -12.33 0.61
CA PRO A 40 -6.25 -13.26 1.72
C PRO A 40 -7.08 -12.55 2.78
N VAL A 41 -8.22 -13.14 3.13
CA VAL A 41 -9.08 -12.63 4.18
C VAL A 41 -8.26 -12.76 5.45
N SER A 42 -7.46 -11.73 5.74
CA SER A 42 -6.83 -11.63 7.04
C SER A 42 -7.98 -11.51 7.99
N GLU A 43 -8.13 -12.52 8.84
CA GLU A 43 -9.16 -12.56 9.87
C GLU A 43 -9.17 -11.21 10.58
N LEU A 44 -10.34 -10.58 10.62
CA LEU A 44 -10.52 -9.36 11.40
C LEU A 44 -10.22 -9.72 12.86
N PRO A 45 -9.62 -8.79 13.62
CA PRO A 45 -9.41 -9.02 15.04
C PRO A 45 -10.77 -9.21 15.74
N PRO A 46 -10.78 -9.71 16.99
CA PRO A 46 -12.02 -9.79 17.77
C PRO A 46 -12.74 -8.44 17.81
N GLY A 47 -14.07 -8.44 17.81
CA GLY A 47 -14.86 -7.19 17.79
C GLY A 47 -14.62 -6.26 18.98
N SER A 48 -14.05 -6.77 20.07
CA SER A 48 -13.65 -5.99 21.25
C SER A 48 -12.30 -5.27 21.10
N SER A 49 -11.51 -5.59 20.07
CA SER A 49 -10.19 -4.98 19.83
C SER A 49 -10.35 -3.56 19.30
N VAL A 50 -9.49 -2.65 19.76
CA VAL A 50 -9.46 -1.26 19.28
C VAL A 50 -9.01 -1.16 17.81
N ALA A 51 -8.35 -2.21 17.29
CA ALA A 51 -7.95 -2.32 15.89
C ALA A 51 -9.08 -2.79 14.95
N PHE A 52 -10.21 -3.27 15.48
CA PHE A 52 -11.31 -3.82 14.67
C PHE A 52 -11.90 -2.80 13.69
N VAL A 53 -12.35 -1.65 14.19
CA VAL A 53 -13.03 -0.63 13.37
C VAL A 53 -12.11 -0.11 12.25
N PRO A 54 -10.84 0.28 12.50
CA PRO A 54 -9.92 0.66 11.43
C PRO A 54 -9.71 -0.42 10.37
N LEU A 55 -9.56 -1.70 10.76
CA LEU A 55 -9.37 -2.78 9.79
C LEU A 55 -10.63 -3.12 8.99
N ALA A 56 -11.81 -3.03 9.60
CA ALA A 56 -13.07 -3.18 8.88
C ALA A 56 -13.21 -2.10 7.79
N ARG A 57 -12.83 -0.85 8.11
CA ARG A 57 -12.79 0.25 7.12
C ARG A 57 -11.77 0.00 6.03
N LEU A 58 -10.54 -0.40 6.37
CA LEU A 58 -9.51 -0.75 5.40
C LEU A 58 -10.01 -1.81 4.40
N ALA A 59 -10.64 -2.87 4.91
CA ALA A 59 -11.16 -3.95 4.08
C ALA A 59 -12.28 -3.50 3.14
N ALA A 60 -13.12 -2.54 3.55
CA ALA A 60 -14.12 -1.95 2.66
C ALA A 60 -13.44 -1.12 1.55
N ARG A 61 -12.47 -0.28 1.90
CA ARG A 61 -11.75 0.57 0.95
C ARG A 61 -10.88 -0.20 -0.03
N GLU A 62 -10.33 -1.35 0.35
CA GLU A 62 -9.62 -2.23 -0.59
C GLU A 62 -10.51 -2.73 -1.73
N ARG A 63 -11.79 -3.00 -1.45
CA ARG A 63 -12.74 -3.43 -2.49
C ARG A 63 -13.10 -2.26 -3.40
N GLU A 64 -13.42 -1.11 -2.82
CA GLU A 64 -13.72 0.11 -3.58
C GLU A 64 -12.53 0.53 -4.47
N LEU A 65 -11.31 0.49 -3.93
CA LEU A 65 -10.11 0.77 -4.72
C LEU A 65 -9.97 -0.22 -5.87
N ALA A 66 -10.15 -1.53 -5.63
CA ALA A 66 -10.08 -2.52 -6.71
C ALA A 66 -11.07 -2.19 -7.83
N ASP A 67 -12.31 -1.81 -7.49
CA ASP A 67 -13.33 -1.42 -8.47
C ASP A 67 -12.90 -0.18 -9.27
N HIS A 68 -12.39 0.87 -8.61
CA HIS A 68 -11.94 2.09 -9.28
C HIS A 68 -10.74 1.85 -10.22
N LEU A 69 -9.79 1.00 -9.82
CA LEU A 69 -8.61 0.72 -10.63
C LEU A 69 -8.93 -0.04 -11.93
N THR A 70 -10.06 -0.77 -12.00
CA THR A 70 -10.49 -1.41 -13.26
C THR A 70 -10.82 -0.42 -14.37
N ALA A 71 -11.18 0.82 -14.00
CA ALA A 71 -11.51 1.88 -14.95
C ALA A 71 -10.29 2.71 -15.38
N LEU A 72 -9.10 2.47 -14.81
CA LEU A 72 -7.89 3.23 -15.08
C LEU A 72 -7.01 2.57 -16.14
N PRO A 73 -6.12 3.32 -16.82
CA PRO A 73 -5.12 2.75 -17.70
C PRO A 73 -4.20 1.75 -16.97
N ASP A 74 -3.98 0.59 -17.56
CA ASP A 74 -3.20 -0.54 -17.01
C ASP A 74 -1.92 -0.18 -16.25
N PRO A 75 -0.99 0.66 -16.77
CA PRO A 75 0.25 0.95 -16.04
C PRO A 75 0.00 1.74 -14.75
N VAL A 76 -0.99 2.63 -14.73
CA VAL A 76 -1.38 3.42 -13.55
C VAL A 76 -2.09 2.53 -12.54
N ALA A 77 -3.03 1.71 -13.01
CA ALA A 77 -3.78 0.76 -12.19
C ALA A 77 -2.84 -0.24 -11.49
N ALA A 78 -1.90 -0.82 -12.24
CA ALA A 78 -0.99 -1.85 -11.72
C ALA A 78 -0.01 -1.32 -10.66
N ASP A 79 0.64 -0.17 -10.89
CA ASP A 79 1.57 0.42 -9.90
C ASP A 79 0.82 0.83 -8.63
N THR A 80 -0.34 1.47 -8.78
CA THR A 80 -1.19 1.88 -7.65
C THR A 80 -1.63 0.67 -6.84
N TRP A 81 -2.12 -0.40 -7.51
CA TRP A 81 -2.55 -1.63 -6.84
C TRP A 81 -1.41 -2.28 -6.04
N MET A 82 -0.23 -2.41 -6.64
CA MET A 82 0.94 -3.02 -5.98
C MET A 82 1.34 -2.29 -4.70
N ARG A 83 1.33 -0.95 -4.74
CA ARG A 83 1.68 -0.10 -3.60
C ARG A 83 0.60 -0.12 -2.53
N ALA A 84 -0.67 -0.04 -2.92
CA ALA A 84 -1.81 -0.16 -2.02
C ALA A 84 -1.84 -1.53 -1.31
N ALA A 85 -1.61 -2.63 -2.04
CA ALA A 85 -1.54 -3.97 -1.46
C ALA A 85 -0.41 -4.11 -0.42
N THR A 86 0.75 -3.52 -0.71
CA THR A 86 1.87 -3.48 0.24
C THR A 86 1.51 -2.70 1.50
N ALA A 87 0.87 -1.54 1.33
CA ALA A 87 0.39 -0.73 2.44
C ALA A 87 -0.63 -1.47 3.31
N ALA A 88 -1.62 -2.10 2.69
CA ALA A 88 -2.66 -2.82 3.42
C ALA A 88 -2.11 -4.03 4.19
N ARG A 89 -1.07 -4.71 3.68
CA ARG A 89 -0.36 -5.75 4.43
C ARG A 89 0.36 -5.19 5.66
N ALA A 90 1.05 -4.06 5.51
CA ALA A 90 1.75 -3.40 6.61
C ALA A 90 0.76 -2.93 7.70
N LEU A 91 -0.38 -2.34 7.32
CA LEU A 91 -1.43 -1.93 8.25
C LEU A 91 -2.05 -3.10 9.00
N ARG A 92 -2.33 -4.22 8.33
CA ARG A 92 -2.79 -5.46 8.99
C ARG A 92 -1.75 -6.04 9.94
N ALA A 93 -0.48 -6.04 9.57
CA ALA A 93 0.60 -6.46 10.48
C ALA A 93 0.68 -5.55 11.71
N HIS A 94 0.53 -4.24 11.53
CA HIS A 94 0.49 -3.27 12.62
C HIS A 94 -0.73 -3.49 13.54
N ALA A 95 -1.90 -3.74 12.97
CA ALA A 95 -3.11 -4.08 13.72
C ALA A 95 -2.96 -5.36 14.56
N ARG A 96 -2.32 -6.41 14.03
CA ARG A 96 -2.02 -7.63 14.81
C ARG A 96 -1.14 -7.32 16.02
N ARG A 97 -0.15 -6.43 15.88
CA ARG A 97 0.69 -6.00 17.02
C ARG A 97 -0.15 -5.27 18.08
N ILE A 98 -1.06 -4.39 17.66
CA ILE A 98 -2.00 -3.72 18.57
C ILE A 98 -2.85 -4.75 19.33
N THR A 99 -3.50 -5.68 18.63
CA THR A 99 -4.33 -6.71 19.25
C THR A 99 -3.54 -7.62 20.19
N ALA A 100 -2.29 -7.97 19.86
CA ALA A 100 -1.43 -8.75 20.75
C ALA A 100 -0.99 -7.97 22.00
N ALA A 101 -0.88 -6.65 21.89
CA ALA A 101 -0.42 -5.78 22.96
C ALA A 101 -1.57 -5.41 23.92
N GLU A 102 -2.82 -5.28 23.44
CA GLU A 102 -4.02 -4.89 24.20
C GLU A 102 -4.13 -5.49 25.63
N PRO A 103 -3.96 -6.82 25.85
CA PRO A 103 -4.10 -7.41 27.18
C PRO A 103 -3.05 -6.93 28.19
N LEU A 104 -1.88 -6.49 27.71
CA LEU A 104 -0.76 -6.04 28.54
C LEU A 104 -1.01 -4.66 29.15
N PHE A 105 -1.85 -3.83 28.53
CA PHE A 105 -2.19 -2.48 29.00
C PHE A 105 -3.36 -2.50 29.99
N GLY A 106 -4.27 -3.48 29.88
CA GLY A 106 -5.37 -3.66 30.85
C GLY A 106 -4.92 -4.15 32.24
N ALA A 107 -3.67 -4.58 32.40
CA ALA A 107 -3.14 -5.23 33.61
C ALA A 107 -2.37 -4.30 34.58
N GLY A 108 -2.53 -2.97 34.48
CA GLY A 108 -1.98 -2.03 35.47
C GLY A 108 -0.51 -1.65 35.30
N MET A 109 0.09 -1.97 34.16
CA MET A 109 1.23 -1.20 33.66
C MET A 109 0.69 0.22 33.39
N ASN A 110 1.53 1.27 33.36
CA ASN A 110 1.08 2.61 32.97
C ASN A 110 1.69 2.99 31.61
N PRO A 111 1.19 2.45 30.46
CA PRO A 111 1.74 2.72 29.14
C PRO A 111 0.63 3.15 28.16
N ASP A 112 -0.41 3.84 28.65
CA ASP A 112 -1.56 4.25 27.84
C ASP A 112 -1.17 5.08 26.59
N ASP A 113 -0.09 5.85 26.67
CA ASP A 113 0.46 6.62 25.54
C ASP A 113 1.00 5.73 24.42
N GLY A 114 1.58 4.57 24.74
CA GLY A 114 2.19 3.67 23.77
C GLY A 114 1.15 2.98 22.88
N LEU A 115 0.11 2.41 23.51
CA LEU A 115 -0.99 1.80 22.77
C LEU A 115 -1.80 2.86 22.02
N ALA A 116 -2.06 4.02 22.64
CA ALA A 116 -2.74 5.13 22.00
C ALA A 116 -1.98 5.62 20.74
N LEU A 117 -0.65 5.72 20.81
CA LEU A 117 0.17 6.08 19.64
C LEU A 117 0.08 5.05 18.53
N LEU A 118 0.16 3.74 18.83
CA LEU A 118 0.00 2.69 17.82
C LEU A 118 -1.39 2.74 17.16
N VAL A 119 -2.45 2.93 17.97
CA VAL A 119 -3.82 3.08 17.46
C VAL A 119 -3.96 4.33 16.59
N LEU A 120 -3.36 5.45 17.00
CA LEU A 120 -3.34 6.68 16.21
C LEU A 120 -2.65 6.45 14.86
N ARG A 121 -1.48 5.81 14.85
CA ARG A 121 -0.75 5.49 13.61
C ARG A 121 -1.54 4.55 12.69
N LEU A 122 -2.24 3.56 13.25
CA LEU A 122 -3.14 2.71 12.47
C LEU A 122 -4.25 3.53 11.81
N ARG A 123 -4.89 4.44 12.55
CA ARG A 123 -5.95 5.30 12.04
C ARG A 123 -5.44 6.24 10.94
N GLU A 124 -4.29 6.88 11.15
CA GLU A 124 -3.63 7.72 10.14
C GLU A 124 -3.36 6.93 8.85
N GLY A 125 -2.87 5.69 9.00
CA GLY A 125 -2.63 4.75 7.90
C GLY A 125 -3.89 4.42 7.10
N VAL A 126 -4.98 4.09 7.79
CA VAL A 126 -6.27 3.82 7.15
C VAL A 126 -6.83 5.08 6.48
N SER A 127 -6.72 6.26 7.10
CA SER A 127 -7.14 7.51 6.47
C SER A 127 -6.29 7.93 5.27
N ALA A 128 -5.00 7.59 5.25
CA ALA A 128 -4.18 7.74 4.05
C ALA A 128 -4.64 6.81 2.91
N TYR A 129 -5.03 5.57 3.25
CA TYR A 129 -5.59 4.62 2.30
C TYR A 129 -6.95 5.08 1.75
N GLU A 130 -7.81 5.64 2.61
CA GLU A 130 -9.08 6.25 2.21
C GLU A 130 -8.85 7.37 1.18
N ARG A 131 -7.92 8.29 1.46
CA ARG A 131 -7.56 9.36 0.51
C ARG A 131 -7.05 8.83 -0.83
N LEU A 132 -6.27 7.75 -0.82
CA LEU A 132 -5.84 7.08 -2.06
C LEU A 132 -7.03 6.51 -2.84
N THR A 133 -8.01 5.95 -2.13
CA THR A 133 -9.23 5.40 -2.74
C THR A 133 -10.06 6.53 -3.37
N ASP A 134 -10.20 7.65 -2.67
CA ASP A 134 -10.95 8.82 -3.16
C ASP A 134 -10.28 9.45 -4.40
N THR A 135 -8.94 9.58 -4.43
CA THR A 135 -8.22 10.08 -5.62
C THR A 135 -8.28 9.11 -6.79
N ALA A 136 -8.28 7.80 -6.54
CA ALA A 136 -8.50 6.80 -7.58
C ALA A 136 -9.92 6.89 -8.16
N ALA A 137 -10.94 7.08 -7.31
CA ALA A 137 -12.34 7.26 -7.73
C ALA A 137 -12.51 8.51 -8.60
N GLU A 138 -11.87 9.61 -8.22
CA GLU A 138 -11.89 10.86 -8.98
C GLU A 138 -11.26 10.68 -10.37
N LEU A 139 -10.08 10.05 -10.44
CA LEU A 139 -9.44 9.78 -11.72
C LEU A 139 -10.28 8.83 -12.58
N ALA A 140 -10.86 7.78 -12.00
CA ALA A 140 -11.75 6.86 -12.70
C ALA A 140 -12.97 7.57 -13.29
N THR A 141 -13.54 8.53 -12.55
CA THR A 141 -14.66 9.36 -13.02
C THR A 141 -14.25 10.20 -14.22
N HIS A 142 -13.07 10.82 -14.18
CA HIS A 142 -12.55 11.56 -15.33
C HIS A 142 -12.36 10.67 -16.55
N VAL A 143 -11.75 9.49 -16.37
CA VAL A 143 -11.52 8.52 -17.46
C VAL A 143 -12.84 8.09 -18.09
N ALA A 144 -13.86 7.80 -17.25
CA ALA A 144 -15.19 7.43 -17.73
C ALA A 144 -15.87 8.55 -18.55
N GLN A 145 -15.53 9.82 -18.27
CA GLN A 145 -15.99 10.99 -19.02
C GLN A 145 -15.15 11.28 -20.28
N GLY A 146 -14.15 10.43 -20.60
CA GLY A 146 -13.27 10.59 -21.74
C GLY A 146 -12.17 11.65 -21.54
N SER A 147 -11.84 11.96 -20.29
CA SER A 147 -10.80 12.94 -19.94
C SER A 147 -9.78 12.34 -18.96
N THR A 148 -8.52 12.72 -19.07
CA THR A 148 -7.48 12.30 -18.11
C THR A 148 -6.67 13.53 -17.72
N PRO A 149 -7.19 14.36 -16.80
CA PRO A 149 -6.48 15.56 -16.40
C PRO A 149 -5.19 15.15 -15.69
N ARG A 150 -4.05 15.63 -16.19
CA ARG A 150 -2.71 15.38 -15.59
C ARG A 150 -2.68 15.66 -14.08
N ASN A 151 -3.45 16.63 -13.61
CA ASN A 151 -3.57 16.96 -12.19
C ASN A 151 -4.22 15.85 -11.35
N ALA A 152 -5.12 15.04 -11.91
CA ALA A 152 -5.71 13.90 -11.20
C ALA A 152 -4.72 12.72 -11.13
N GLU A 153 -3.97 12.46 -12.20
CA GLU A 153 -2.89 11.45 -12.20
C GLU A 153 -1.81 11.80 -11.18
N LEU A 154 -1.37 13.07 -11.13
CA LEU A 154 -0.40 13.54 -10.14
C LEU A 154 -0.92 13.40 -8.71
N ARG A 155 -2.18 13.76 -8.43
CA ARG A 155 -2.77 13.58 -7.10
C ARG A 155 -2.87 12.12 -6.67
N LEU A 156 -3.13 11.20 -7.61
CA LEU A 156 -3.11 9.78 -7.35
C LEU A 156 -1.69 9.30 -7.00
N ALA A 157 -0.68 9.75 -7.76
CA ALA A 157 0.71 9.46 -7.47
C ALA A 157 1.14 10.00 -6.10
N ASP A 158 0.82 11.26 -5.79
CA ASP A 158 1.13 11.90 -4.50
C ASP A 158 0.47 11.16 -3.33
N ALA A 159 -0.81 10.78 -3.46
CA ALA A 159 -1.52 10.01 -2.44
C ALA A 159 -0.87 8.63 -2.22
N THR A 160 -0.43 8.00 -3.30
CA THR A 160 0.27 6.72 -3.25
C THR A 160 1.63 6.85 -2.56
N GLU A 161 2.41 7.87 -2.90
CA GLU A 161 3.71 8.14 -2.27
C GLU A 161 3.57 8.49 -0.79
N ALA A 162 2.57 9.32 -0.43
CA ALA A 162 2.28 9.65 0.96
C ALA A 162 1.91 8.41 1.78
N LEU A 163 1.09 7.51 1.23
CA LEU A 163 0.75 6.24 1.87
C LEU A 163 2.01 5.37 2.06
N VAL A 164 2.85 5.24 1.02
CA VAL A 164 4.10 4.48 1.08
C VAL A 164 5.08 5.07 2.10
N GLY A 165 5.21 6.39 2.15
CA GLY A 165 6.04 7.08 3.14
C GLY A 165 5.55 6.81 4.56
N MET A 166 4.24 6.85 4.78
CA MET A 166 3.64 6.58 6.08
C MET A 166 3.88 5.15 6.56
N ILE A 167 3.65 4.14 5.71
CA ILE A 167 3.86 2.73 6.10
C ILE A 167 5.33 2.40 6.38
N ARG A 168 6.29 3.07 5.71
CA ARG A 168 7.72 2.93 6.02
C ARG A 168 8.09 3.49 7.40
N GLY A 169 7.31 4.44 7.90
CA GLY A 169 7.46 5.01 9.24
C GLY A 169 6.77 4.22 10.35
N LEU A 170 6.02 3.16 10.02
CA LEU A 170 5.40 2.31 11.05
C LEU A 170 6.50 1.48 11.75
N PRO A 171 6.53 1.45 13.09
CA PRO A 171 7.51 0.64 13.81
C PRO A 171 7.36 -0.83 13.42
N SER A 172 8.47 -1.45 13.01
CA SER A 172 8.57 -2.86 12.60
C SER A 172 8.44 -3.80 13.79
#